data_AF-W6UFY5-F1
#
_entry.id   AF-W6UFY5-F1
#
_cell.length_a   1.000
_cell.length_b   1.000
_cell.length_c   1.000
_cell.angle_alpha   90.00
_cell.angle_beta   90.00
_cell.angle_gamma   90.00
#
_symmetry.space_group_name_H-M   'P 1'
#
loop_
_entity.id
_entity.type
_entity.pdbx_description
1 polymer ?
#
loop_
_entity_poly.entity_id
_entity_poly.type
_entity_poly.pdbx_seq_one_letter_code
_entity_poly.pdbx_strand_id
1 'polypeptide(L)'
;MCEATFKFTPPPEAPVFRPTLKEFEDPLLYLDKIRPIGIKTGICKIIPPKGWNPPFAVDVNSFRFTPRIQRLYELEAHSRLKLDFIGKLYQFFRLQGMEKLKIPNIGGKYLDIYWLQKHVINAGGYAKVNSAKLWPQMAERLGYPGGKFAMAMKTNYEKLLLKYELMITAHSTSGESGKRPADPGSVKSVPTKRTRLHAQEDDTKIDYTASKELKNLQFFGAGPKTVVPIGEIAVPAKAKQENSGEYLCRVCDMGNNEAFLLICSTSSCQACYHTYCLTPPLAGVPHYQWKCPECVRTICSRPMDSFGFPQSSKSYTLYEFGIRADAFKAKYFRREPSSVPCSEVEQEFWRILQEYTEDVVVEYGADVHASDQGSGFPTEIQLARAPHLFTSAEQRRQALVYAQSPWNLNNLPIYGKSTSEPNRPPPPP
;
A
#
# COMPACT_ATOMS: atom_id res chain seq x y z
N MET A 1 -24.25 -28.53 -3.58
CA MET A 1 -23.75 -27.84 -4.79
C MET A 1 -22.26 -27.69 -4.62
N CYS A 2 -21.45 -28.02 -5.63
CA CYS A 2 -20.01 -27.79 -5.55
C CYS A 2 -19.74 -26.28 -5.63
N GLU A 3 -19.01 -25.73 -4.66
CA GLU A 3 -18.44 -24.40 -4.80
C GLU A 3 -17.34 -24.47 -5.86
N ALA A 4 -17.33 -23.52 -6.79
CA ALA A 4 -16.33 -23.46 -7.84
C ALA A 4 -15.03 -22.92 -7.24
N THR A 5 -14.12 -23.83 -6.85
CA THR A 5 -12.79 -23.48 -6.37
C THR A 5 -12.01 -22.72 -7.44
N PHE A 6 -11.22 -21.72 -7.03
CA PHE A 6 -10.43 -20.96 -7.98
C PHE A 6 -9.43 -21.86 -8.73
N LYS A 7 -9.44 -21.76 -10.07
CA LYS A 7 -8.52 -22.50 -10.93
C LYS A 7 -7.77 -21.54 -11.86
N PHE A 8 -6.53 -21.26 -11.51
CA PHE A 8 -5.59 -20.60 -12.41
C PHE A 8 -5.32 -21.46 -13.66
N THR A 9 -5.05 -20.81 -14.78
CA THR A 9 -4.62 -21.45 -16.03
C THR A 9 -3.35 -20.72 -16.51
N PRO A 10 -2.17 -21.36 -16.48
CA PRO A 10 -0.92 -20.72 -16.88
C PRO A 10 -0.94 -20.19 -18.32
N PRO A 11 -0.33 -19.02 -18.58
CA PRO A 11 -0.15 -18.51 -19.93
C PRO A 11 0.91 -19.33 -20.72
N PRO A 12 0.98 -19.18 -22.05
CA PRO A 12 2.05 -19.77 -22.85
C PRO A 12 3.45 -19.29 -22.41
N GLU A 13 4.41 -20.21 -22.36
CA GLU A 13 5.82 -19.90 -22.02
C GLU A 13 6.47 -18.94 -23.03
N ALA A 14 7.38 -18.11 -22.52
CA ALA A 14 8.11 -17.15 -23.34
C ALA A 14 9.26 -17.83 -24.12
N PRO A 15 9.65 -17.30 -25.31
CA PRO A 15 10.72 -17.88 -26.12
C PRO A 15 12.03 -18.04 -25.35
N VAL A 16 12.66 -19.22 -25.48
CA VAL A 16 13.91 -19.56 -24.79
C VAL A 16 15.05 -19.67 -25.80
N PHE A 17 16.06 -18.82 -25.64
CA PHE A 17 17.22 -18.73 -26.52
C PHE A 17 18.47 -19.32 -25.86
N ARG A 18 19.30 -19.98 -26.68
CA ARG A 18 20.52 -20.69 -26.25
C ARG A 18 21.65 -20.35 -27.24
N PRO A 19 22.34 -19.21 -27.09
CA PRO A 19 23.45 -18.84 -27.96
C PRO A 19 24.55 -19.89 -27.94
N THR A 20 25.17 -20.11 -29.11
CA THR A 20 26.51 -20.72 -29.19
C THR A 20 27.55 -19.79 -28.57
N LEU A 21 28.76 -20.30 -28.29
CA LEU A 21 29.85 -19.48 -27.74
C LEU A 21 30.11 -18.23 -28.58
N LYS A 22 30.15 -18.37 -29.91
CA LYS A 22 30.36 -17.25 -30.85
C LYS A 22 29.22 -16.23 -30.85
N GLU A 23 27.98 -16.70 -30.75
CA GLU A 23 26.82 -15.80 -30.59
C GLU A 23 26.77 -15.11 -29.23
N PHE A 24 27.54 -15.59 -28.25
CA PHE A 24 27.66 -15.01 -26.92
C PHE A 24 28.87 -14.05 -26.80
N GLU A 25 29.60 -13.78 -27.89
CA GLU A 25 30.69 -12.80 -27.90
C GLU A 25 30.17 -11.35 -27.85
N ASP A 26 29.09 -11.04 -28.57
CA ASP A 26 28.44 -9.72 -28.61
C ASP A 26 26.97 -9.81 -28.16
N PRO A 27 26.61 -9.23 -26.99
CA PRO A 27 25.23 -9.25 -26.50
C PRO A 27 24.27 -8.42 -27.33
N LEU A 28 24.70 -7.32 -27.94
CA LEU A 28 23.83 -6.40 -28.66
C LEU A 28 23.48 -6.96 -30.04
N LEU A 29 24.48 -7.51 -30.74
CA LEU A 29 24.27 -8.25 -31.99
C LEU A 29 23.35 -9.46 -31.77
N TYR A 30 23.51 -10.19 -30.66
CA TYR A 30 22.62 -11.30 -30.33
C TYR A 30 21.20 -10.85 -29.97
N LEU A 31 21.06 -9.77 -29.19
CA LEU A 31 19.77 -9.19 -28.84
C LEU A 31 19.03 -8.72 -30.10
N ASP A 32 19.68 -8.01 -31.02
CA ASP A 32 19.07 -7.61 -32.30
C ASP A 32 18.74 -8.81 -33.19
N LYS A 33 19.53 -9.89 -33.17
CA LYS A 33 19.20 -11.16 -33.87
C LYS A 33 17.90 -11.79 -33.36
N ILE A 34 17.64 -11.80 -32.06
CA ILE A 34 16.43 -12.42 -31.47
C ILE A 34 15.23 -11.45 -31.38
N ARG A 35 15.47 -10.14 -31.53
CA ARG A 35 14.48 -9.05 -31.42
C ARG A 35 13.21 -9.24 -32.26
N PRO A 36 13.24 -9.72 -33.52
CA PRO A 36 12.02 -9.94 -34.31
C PRO A 36 11.09 -11.04 -33.75
N ILE A 37 11.60 -11.88 -32.84
CA ILE A 37 10.83 -12.89 -32.11
C ILE A 37 10.42 -12.33 -30.74
N GLY A 38 11.37 -11.81 -29.96
CA GLY A 38 11.13 -11.32 -28.60
C GLY A 38 10.11 -10.18 -28.50
N ILE A 39 10.05 -9.28 -29.50
CA ILE A 39 9.03 -8.20 -29.54
C ILE A 39 7.60 -8.76 -29.57
N LYS A 40 7.38 -9.95 -30.17
CA LYS A 40 6.04 -10.56 -30.29
C LYS A 40 5.49 -11.07 -28.96
N THR A 41 6.35 -11.29 -27.96
CA THR A 41 6.01 -11.83 -26.65
C THR A 41 6.32 -10.88 -25.49
N GLY A 42 6.87 -9.69 -25.78
CA GLY A 42 7.29 -8.67 -24.80
C GLY A 42 8.54 -9.05 -23.98
N ILE A 43 8.65 -10.33 -23.61
CA ILE A 43 9.78 -10.92 -22.88
C ILE A 43 10.32 -12.16 -23.59
N CYS A 44 11.56 -12.53 -23.29
CA CYS A 44 12.18 -13.80 -23.66
C CYS A 44 13.25 -14.20 -22.61
N LYS A 45 13.71 -15.45 -22.66
CA LYS A 45 14.63 -16.06 -21.68
C LYS A 45 15.91 -16.51 -22.40
N ILE A 46 17.04 -15.84 -22.16
CA ILE A 46 18.35 -16.25 -22.67
C ILE A 46 19.02 -17.15 -21.64
N ILE A 47 19.51 -18.32 -22.05
CA ILE A 47 20.31 -19.23 -21.22
C ILE A 47 21.74 -19.26 -21.78
N PRO A 48 22.75 -18.74 -21.04
CA PRO A 48 24.14 -18.69 -21.48
C PRO A 48 24.75 -20.05 -21.89
N PRO A 49 25.86 -20.04 -22.65
CA PRO A 49 26.60 -21.25 -22.99
C PRO A 49 27.06 -22.03 -21.76
N LYS A 50 27.06 -23.37 -21.86
CA LYS A 50 27.50 -24.25 -20.77
C LYS A 50 28.95 -23.93 -20.36
N GLY A 51 29.15 -23.60 -19.08
CA GLY A 51 30.43 -23.22 -18.50
C GLY A 51 30.53 -21.74 -18.13
N TRP A 52 29.66 -20.87 -18.66
CA TRP A 52 29.53 -19.49 -18.18
C TRP A 52 28.79 -19.50 -16.84
N ASN A 53 29.54 -19.26 -15.75
CA ASN A 53 29.06 -19.31 -14.37
C ASN A 53 29.81 -18.24 -13.55
N PRO A 54 29.37 -16.97 -13.56
CA PRO A 54 30.02 -15.89 -12.83
C PRO A 54 29.95 -16.11 -11.31
N PRO A 55 31.05 -15.91 -10.56
CA PRO A 55 31.01 -15.97 -9.10
C PRO A 55 30.22 -14.78 -8.54
N PHE A 56 29.40 -15.02 -7.51
CA PHE A 56 28.60 -13.98 -6.86
C PHE A 56 29.50 -13.03 -6.05
N ALA A 57 29.49 -11.75 -6.39
CA ALA A 57 30.47 -10.77 -5.89
C ALA A 57 29.98 -9.92 -4.70
N VAL A 58 29.06 -10.45 -3.89
CA VAL A 58 28.52 -9.81 -2.69
C VAL A 58 28.58 -10.80 -1.53
N ASP A 59 29.15 -10.37 -0.39
CA ASP A 59 29.15 -11.19 0.83
C ASP A 59 27.75 -11.21 1.46
N VAL A 60 27.12 -12.39 1.42
CA VAL A 60 25.78 -12.65 1.93
C VAL A 60 25.61 -12.41 3.44
N ASN A 61 26.73 -12.33 4.18
CA ASN A 61 26.77 -12.19 5.63
C ASN A 61 26.90 -10.73 6.10
N SER A 62 27.43 -9.83 5.27
CA SER A 62 27.62 -8.40 5.59
C SER A 62 26.76 -7.45 4.77
N PHE A 63 26.37 -7.83 3.55
CA PHE A 63 25.31 -7.14 2.79
C PHE A 63 24.04 -7.06 3.65
N ARG A 64 23.53 -5.85 3.90
CA ARG A 64 22.29 -5.62 4.67
C ARG A 64 21.34 -4.71 3.93
N PHE A 65 20.06 -5.05 3.98
CA PHE A 65 18.97 -4.28 3.38
C PHE A 65 17.77 -4.20 4.32
N THR A 66 16.87 -3.26 4.06
CA THR A 66 15.58 -3.17 4.75
C THR A 66 14.52 -3.63 3.75
N PRO A 67 13.86 -4.79 3.95
CA PRO A 67 12.81 -5.22 3.04
C PRO A 67 11.57 -4.33 3.16
N ARG A 68 10.76 -4.28 2.11
CA ARG A 68 9.40 -3.75 2.14
C ARG A 68 8.41 -4.86 2.45
N ILE A 69 7.40 -4.56 3.24
CA ILE A 69 6.32 -5.47 3.64
C ILE A 69 5.21 -5.42 2.58
N GLN A 70 4.92 -6.56 1.96
CA GLN A 70 3.95 -6.70 0.88
C GLN A 70 2.80 -7.61 1.33
N ARG A 71 1.63 -7.01 1.51
CA ARG A 71 0.36 -7.71 1.76
C ARG A 71 -0.22 -8.14 0.41
N LEU A 72 -0.34 -9.45 0.16
CA LEU A 72 -0.62 -9.92 -1.20
C LEU A 72 -1.98 -9.44 -1.72
N TYR A 73 -3.01 -9.41 -0.88
CA TYR A 73 -4.34 -8.92 -1.25
C TYR A 73 -4.37 -7.44 -1.71
N GLU A 74 -3.33 -6.65 -1.43
CA GLU A 74 -3.19 -5.24 -1.82
C GLU A 74 -2.55 -5.05 -3.21
N LEU A 75 -2.11 -6.14 -3.86
CA LEU A 75 -1.46 -6.08 -5.16
C LEU A 75 -2.41 -5.68 -6.29
N GLU A 76 -3.63 -6.21 -6.33
CA GLU A 76 -4.57 -5.95 -7.44
C GLU A 76 -5.09 -4.50 -7.43
N ALA A 77 -5.15 -3.87 -8.60
CA ALA A 77 -5.60 -2.47 -8.73
C ALA A 77 -7.06 -2.28 -8.27
N HIS A 78 -7.95 -3.25 -8.53
CA HIS A 78 -9.32 -3.21 -8.00
C HIS A 78 -9.35 -3.34 -6.48
N SER A 79 -8.47 -4.17 -5.90
CA SER A 79 -8.32 -4.27 -4.45
C SER A 79 -7.86 -2.96 -3.83
N ARG A 80 -6.96 -2.20 -4.48
CA ARG A 80 -6.57 -0.86 -3.98
C ARG A 80 -7.73 0.12 -3.97
N LEU A 81 -8.56 0.16 -5.02
CA LEU A 81 -9.78 0.98 -5.05
C LEU A 81 -10.79 0.55 -3.98
N LYS A 82 -10.94 -0.76 -3.77
CA LYS A 82 -11.79 -1.37 -2.73
C LYS A 82 -11.26 -1.08 -1.31
N LEU A 83 -9.95 -1.08 -1.11
CA LEU A 83 -9.30 -0.81 0.19
C LEU A 83 -9.32 0.68 0.56
N ASP A 84 -9.02 1.59 -0.38
CA ASP A 84 -9.20 3.03 -0.17
C ASP A 84 -10.66 3.36 0.19
N PHE A 85 -11.61 2.75 -0.52
CA PHE A 85 -13.04 2.86 -0.21
C PHE A 85 -13.40 2.32 1.18
N ILE A 86 -12.98 1.10 1.53
CA ILE A 86 -13.24 0.49 2.85
C ILE A 86 -12.58 1.30 3.96
N GLY A 87 -11.37 1.83 3.73
CA GLY A 87 -10.62 2.67 4.66
C GLY A 87 -11.34 4.00 4.95
N LYS A 88 -11.81 4.69 3.90
CA LYS A 88 -12.63 5.91 4.02
C LYS A 88 -13.97 5.65 4.69
N LEU A 89 -14.61 4.51 4.40
CA LEU A 89 -15.87 4.12 5.03
C LEU A 89 -15.68 3.80 6.53
N TYR A 90 -14.61 3.09 6.90
CA TYR A 90 -14.24 2.85 8.29
C TYR A 90 -13.91 4.16 9.03
N GLN A 91 -13.18 5.08 8.38
CA GLN A 91 -12.88 6.40 8.92
C GLN A 91 -14.17 7.21 9.16
N PHE A 92 -15.13 7.19 8.22
CA PHE A 92 -16.44 7.79 8.41
C PHE A 92 -17.17 7.22 9.64
N PHE A 93 -17.28 5.89 9.75
CA PHE A 93 -17.94 5.27 10.89
C PHE A 93 -17.25 5.56 12.23
N ARG A 94 -15.91 5.65 12.27
CA ARG A 94 -15.17 6.10 13.45
C ARG A 94 -15.49 7.55 13.84
N LEU A 95 -15.63 8.44 12.86
CA LEU A 95 -16.07 9.83 13.08
C LEU A 95 -17.56 9.94 13.48
N GLN A 96 -18.31 8.83 13.43
CA GLN A 96 -19.69 8.70 13.94
C GLN A 96 -19.76 7.84 15.22
N GLY A 97 -18.63 7.63 15.91
CA GLY A 97 -18.55 6.95 17.20
C GLY A 97 -18.53 5.41 17.15
N MET A 98 -18.48 4.79 15.97
CA MET A 98 -18.31 3.33 15.86
C MET A 98 -16.84 2.94 15.91
N GLU A 99 -16.43 2.21 16.94
CA GLU A 99 -15.06 1.70 17.08
C GLU A 99 -14.67 0.70 16.00
N LYS A 100 -15.62 -0.15 15.54
CA LYS A 100 -15.37 -1.26 14.62
C LYS A 100 -16.49 -1.39 13.59
N LEU A 101 -16.13 -1.32 12.30
CA LEU A 101 -17.02 -1.63 11.19
C LEU A 101 -17.08 -3.16 11.02
N LYS A 102 -18.28 -3.75 11.06
CA LYS A 102 -18.50 -5.19 10.81
C LYS A 102 -19.10 -5.39 9.42
N ILE A 103 -18.34 -6.00 8.52
CA ILE A 103 -18.84 -6.43 7.19
C ILE A 103 -19.76 -7.65 7.40
N PRO A 104 -20.98 -7.67 6.84
CA PRO A 104 -21.89 -8.78 7.02
C PRO A 104 -21.45 -10.00 6.19
N ASN A 105 -21.53 -11.18 6.78
CA ASN A 105 -21.56 -12.42 6.01
C ASN A 105 -22.99 -12.67 5.52
N ILE A 106 -23.15 -12.97 4.24
CA ILE A 106 -24.43 -13.27 3.60
C ILE A 106 -24.23 -14.57 2.81
N GLY A 107 -25.04 -15.59 3.10
CA GLY A 107 -25.03 -16.84 2.33
C GLY A 107 -23.70 -17.60 2.34
N GLY A 108 -22.86 -17.42 3.36
CA GLY A 108 -21.55 -18.07 3.50
C GLY A 108 -20.36 -17.15 3.21
N LYS A 109 -20.52 -16.15 2.33
CA LYS A 109 -19.46 -15.22 1.92
C LYS A 109 -19.65 -13.81 2.49
N TYR A 110 -18.55 -13.09 2.73
CA TYR A 110 -18.62 -11.67 3.11
C TYR A 110 -19.18 -10.82 1.98
N LEU A 111 -20.01 -9.84 2.32
CA LEU A 111 -20.57 -8.90 1.35
C LEU A 111 -19.48 -7.99 0.78
N ASP A 112 -19.27 -8.03 -0.54
CA ASP A 112 -18.45 -7.04 -1.22
C ASP A 112 -19.17 -5.70 -1.31
N ILE A 113 -18.96 -4.88 -0.28
CA ILE A 113 -19.59 -3.56 -0.16
C ILE A 113 -19.10 -2.55 -1.21
N TYR A 114 -17.91 -2.75 -1.80
CA TYR A 114 -17.38 -1.89 -2.87
C TYR A 114 -18.12 -2.17 -4.18
N TRP A 115 -18.20 -3.45 -4.59
CA TRP A 115 -18.94 -3.80 -5.80
C TRP A 115 -20.45 -3.59 -5.64
N LEU A 116 -21.02 -3.81 -4.45
CA LEU A 116 -22.41 -3.44 -4.16
C LEU A 116 -22.65 -1.94 -4.38
N GLN A 117 -21.78 -1.08 -3.86
CA GLN A 117 -21.85 0.36 -4.10
C GLN A 117 -21.76 0.67 -5.60
N LYS A 118 -20.73 0.13 -6.26
CA LYS A 118 -20.45 0.40 -7.68
C LYS A 118 -21.61 -0.03 -8.59
N HIS A 119 -22.25 -1.16 -8.33
CA HIS A 119 -23.40 -1.61 -9.11
C HIS A 119 -24.64 -0.74 -8.92
N VAL A 120 -24.90 -0.25 -7.70
CA VAL A 120 -26.03 0.64 -7.41
C VAL A 120 -25.79 2.04 -7.98
N ILE A 121 -24.59 2.61 -7.83
CA ILE A 121 -24.20 3.87 -8.48
C ILE A 121 -24.37 3.75 -10.00
N ASN A 122 -23.82 2.70 -10.62
CA ASN A 122 -23.94 2.47 -12.07
C ASN A 122 -25.39 2.23 -12.54
N ALA A 123 -26.31 1.81 -11.66
CA ALA A 123 -27.74 1.71 -11.96
C ALA A 123 -28.47 3.07 -11.87
N GLY A 124 -27.83 4.10 -11.31
CA GLY A 124 -28.37 5.44 -11.07
C GLY A 124 -28.72 5.72 -9.61
N GLY A 125 -28.02 5.08 -8.67
CA GLY A 125 -28.09 5.36 -7.23
C GLY A 125 -29.23 4.67 -6.49
N TYR A 126 -29.14 4.70 -5.15
CA TYR A 126 -30.06 4.02 -4.23
C TYR A 126 -31.55 4.29 -4.53
N ALA A 127 -31.92 5.56 -4.75
CA ALA A 127 -33.32 5.95 -4.96
C ALA A 127 -33.94 5.24 -6.19
N LYS A 128 -33.21 5.19 -7.31
CA LYS A 128 -33.65 4.53 -8.55
C LYS A 128 -33.65 3.00 -8.44
N VAL A 129 -32.62 2.42 -7.80
CA VAL A 129 -32.58 0.96 -7.55
C VAL A 129 -33.75 0.53 -6.66
N ASN A 130 -34.09 1.32 -5.65
CA ASN A 130 -35.19 1.03 -4.73
C ASN A 130 -36.57 1.22 -5.38
N SER A 131 -36.81 2.31 -6.12
CA SER A 131 -38.11 2.56 -6.77
C SER A 131 -38.39 1.60 -7.93
N ALA A 132 -37.39 1.30 -8.76
CA ALA A 132 -37.49 0.32 -9.85
C ALA A 132 -37.28 -1.13 -9.38
N LYS A 133 -37.21 -1.39 -8.07
CA LYS A 133 -37.10 -2.72 -7.43
C LYS A 133 -35.92 -3.58 -7.93
N LEU A 134 -34.80 -2.96 -8.32
CA LEU A 134 -33.66 -3.61 -8.98
C LEU A 134 -32.72 -4.39 -8.03
N TRP A 135 -33.04 -4.48 -6.74
CA TRP A 135 -32.25 -5.21 -5.74
C TRP A 135 -31.93 -6.68 -6.07
N PRO A 136 -32.81 -7.49 -6.73
CA PRO A 136 -32.46 -8.83 -7.19
C PRO A 136 -31.28 -8.81 -8.18
N GLN A 137 -31.29 -7.87 -9.13
CA GLN A 137 -30.23 -7.70 -10.13
C GLN A 137 -28.90 -7.26 -9.48
N MET A 138 -28.95 -6.49 -8.38
CA MET A 138 -27.74 -6.12 -7.64
C MET A 138 -27.13 -7.33 -6.91
N ALA A 139 -27.98 -8.21 -6.35
CA ALA A 139 -27.55 -9.47 -5.77
C ALA A 139 -26.98 -10.44 -6.84
N GLU A 140 -27.63 -10.55 -8.00
CA GLU A 140 -27.19 -11.40 -9.13
C GLU A 140 -25.83 -10.97 -9.68
N ARG A 141 -25.59 -9.66 -9.84
CA ARG A 141 -24.28 -9.11 -10.24
C ARG A 141 -23.16 -9.42 -9.24
N LEU A 142 -23.49 -9.60 -7.97
CA LEU A 142 -22.57 -10.02 -6.90
C LEU A 142 -22.49 -11.54 -6.72
N GLY A 143 -23.04 -12.32 -7.66
CA GLY A 143 -23.05 -13.78 -7.59
C GLY A 143 -23.88 -14.32 -6.41
N TYR A 144 -25.05 -13.75 -6.17
CA TYR A 144 -26.07 -14.25 -5.23
C TYR A 144 -27.39 -14.52 -5.97
N PRO A 145 -28.15 -15.58 -5.60
CA PRO A 145 -29.52 -15.77 -6.08
C PRO A 145 -30.43 -14.57 -5.76
N GLY A 146 -30.81 -13.80 -6.78
CA GLY A 146 -31.36 -12.45 -6.63
C GLY A 146 -32.60 -12.39 -5.74
N GLY A 147 -33.60 -13.23 -6.03
CA GLY A 147 -34.85 -13.29 -5.26
C GLY A 147 -34.68 -13.61 -3.78
N LYS A 148 -33.63 -14.36 -3.39
CA LYS A 148 -33.36 -14.70 -1.98
C LYS A 148 -32.62 -13.60 -1.22
N PHE A 149 -31.74 -12.86 -1.90
CA PHE A 149 -30.81 -11.94 -1.24
C PHE A 149 -31.07 -10.45 -1.50
N ALA A 150 -32.02 -10.09 -2.38
CA ALA A 150 -32.41 -8.71 -2.68
C ALA A 150 -32.64 -7.84 -1.42
N MET A 151 -33.45 -8.30 -0.46
CA MET A 151 -33.72 -7.56 0.77
C MET A 151 -32.46 -7.41 1.64
N ALA A 152 -31.62 -8.45 1.71
CA ALA A 152 -30.36 -8.39 2.45
C ALA A 152 -29.37 -7.39 1.82
N MET A 153 -29.34 -7.27 0.48
CA MET A 153 -28.55 -6.23 -0.19
C MET A 153 -29.08 -4.83 0.17
N LYS A 154 -30.39 -4.62 0.09
CA LYS A 154 -31.03 -3.35 0.46
C LYS A 154 -30.69 -2.93 1.89
N THR A 155 -31.00 -3.77 2.88
CA THR A 155 -30.82 -3.42 4.30
C THR A 155 -29.36 -3.16 4.67
N ASN A 156 -28.41 -3.88 4.06
CA ASN A 156 -26.99 -3.61 4.29
C ASN A 156 -26.51 -2.35 3.53
N TYR A 157 -27.08 -2.02 2.38
CA TYR A 157 -26.83 -0.75 1.70
C TYR A 157 -27.30 0.45 2.55
N GLU A 158 -28.54 0.41 3.03
CA GLU A 158 -29.13 1.46 3.89
C GLU A 158 -28.30 1.67 5.17
N LYS A 159 -27.85 0.57 5.78
CA LYS A 159 -27.10 0.56 7.03
C LYS A 159 -25.64 0.99 6.88
N LEU A 160 -24.95 0.56 5.82
CA LEU A 160 -23.50 0.69 5.68
C LEU A 160 -23.08 1.78 4.68
N LEU A 161 -23.86 2.01 3.61
CA LEU A 161 -23.42 2.80 2.46
C LEU A 161 -24.19 4.12 2.34
N LEU A 162 -25.52 4.10 2.43
CA LEU A 162 -26.37 5.26 2.12
C LEU A 162 -26.01 6.53 2.90
N LYS A 163 -25.67 6.42 4.20
CA LYS A 163 -25.24 7.56 5.02
C LYS A 163 -23.89 8.15 4.58
N TYR A 164 -22.96 7.31 4.14
CA TYR A 164 -21.66 7.75 3.62
C TYR A 164 -21.83 8.44 2.27
N GLU A 165 -22.65 7.88 1.38
CA GLU A 165 -22.92 8.46 0.06
C GLU A 165 -23.54 9.85 0.15
N LEU A 166 -24.59 10.03 0.96
CA LEU A 166 -25.24 11.33 1.16
C LEU A 166 -24.24 12.38 1.71
N MET A 167 -23.36 11.98 2.62
CA MET A 167 -22.34 12.87 3.20
C MET A 167 -21.28 13.31 2.16
N ILE A 168 -20.83 12.39 1.29
CA ILE A 168 -19.87 12.70 0.21
C ILE A 168 -20.52 13.53 -0.91
N THR A 169 -21.75 13.23 -1.32
CA THR A 169 -22.38 13.86 -2.50
C THR A 169 -23.04 15.21 -2.24
N ALA A 170 -23.36 15.57 -0.99
CA ALA A 170 -24.11 16.77 -0.62
C ALA A 170 -23.40 18.13 -0.87
N HIS A 171 -22.39 18.20 -1.73
CA HIS A 171 -21.76 19.45 -2.22
C HIS A 171 -21.59 19.51 -3.75
N SER A 172 -22.06 18.52 -4.51
CA SER A 172 -22.09 18.57 -5.99
C SER A 172 -23.11 19.59 -6.55
N THR A 173 -23.79 20.35 -5.69
CA THR A 173 -24.88 21.29 -6.04
C THR A 173 -24.69 22.68 -5.42
N SER A 174 -23.48 23.05 -4.98
CA SER A 174 -23.23 24.34 -4.30
C SER A 174 -21.81 24.88 -4.52
N GLY A 175 -21.60 25.59 -5.63
CA GLY A 175 -20.61 26.69 -5.75
C GLY A 175 -21.32 28.05 -5.66
N GLU A 176 -20.65 29.20 -5.54
CA GLU A 176 -19.24 29.51 -5.85
C GLU A 176 -18.59 30.46 -4.81
N SER A 177 -17.30 30.80 -5.04
CA SER A 177 -16.43 31.77 -4.33
C SER A 177 -15.89 31.37 -2.93
N GLY A 178 -14.61 31.61 -2.59
CA GLY A 178 -13.47 31.99 -3.44
C GLY A 178 -12.14 32.27 -2.68
N LYS A 179 -11.00 31.99 -3.35
CA LYS A 179 -9.59 32.39 -3.05
C LYS A 179 -8.77 31.62 -1.97
N ARG A 180 -7.44 31.63 -2.20
CA ARG A 180 -6.26 31.17 -1.41
C ARG A 180 -5.46 32.42 -0.91
N PRO A 181 -4.37 32.36 -0.08
CA PRO A 181 -3.46 31.26 0.33
C PRO A 181 -3.48 31.01 1.87
N ALA A 182 -2.46 30.69 2.70
CA ALA A 182 -0.98 30.58 2.63
C ALA A 182 -0.37 29.67 3.76
N ASP A 183 0.97 29.61 3.86
CA ASP A 183 1.81 28.94 4.91
C ASP A 183 3.13 29.74 5.06
N PRO A 184 3.84 29.79 6.25
CA PRO A 184 5.05 28.95 6.46
C PRO A 184 5.56 28.63 7.92
N GLY A 185 5.99 27.38 8.17
CA GLY A 185 7.12 26.95 9.07
C GLY A 185 6.94 26.98 10.62
N SER A 186 7.89 26.57 11.52
CA SER A 186 9.10 25.66 11.51
C SER A 186 9.92 25.89 12.82
N VAL A 187 10.52 24.99 13.64
CA VAL A 187 10.62 23.49 13.87
C VAL A 187 10.85 23.30 15.43
N LYS A 188 11.72 22.40 15.99
CA LYS A 188 12.29 22.61 17.38
C LYS A 188 12.45 21.43 18.43
N SER A 189 12.52 20.14 18.09
CA SER A 189 12.43 18.88 18.93
C SER A 189 13.29 18.55 20.22
N VAL A 190 14.44 17.86 20.12
CA VAL A 190 14.81 16.57 20.81
C VAL A 190 14.62 16.23 22.35
N PRO A 191 15.59 16.38 23.31
CA PRO A 191 16.24 15.19 23.93
C PRO A 191 16.26 14.93 25.48
N THR A 192 16.23 13.64 25.87
CA THR A 192 16.79 12.96 27.09
C THR A 192 16.22 13.24 28.52
N LYS A 193 16.37 12.38 29.55
CA LYS A 193 17.08 11.07 29.74
C LYS A 193 16.23 10.04 30.56
N ARG A 194 16.87 8.92 30.94
CA ARG A 194 16.40 7.60 31.51
C ARG A 194 15.70 7.70 32.91
N THR A 195 15.07 6.66 33.51
CA THR A 195 15.38 5.20 33.52
C THR A 195 14.19 4.24 33.85
N ARG A 196 14.27 3.02 33.27
CA ARG A 196 13.60 1.70 33.52
C ARG A 196 12.49 1.53 34.58
N LEU A 197 11.50 0.68 34.23
CA LEU A 197 11.42 -0.74 34.70
C LEU A 197 10.76 -1.63 33.61
N HIS A 198 10.77 -2.96 33.76
CA HIS A 198 10.52 -3.95 32.68
C HIS A 198 9.17 -4.70 32.78
N ALA A 199 8.58 -5.00 31.61
CA ALA A 199 7.75 -6.18 31.32
C ALA A 199 7.86 -6.50 29.80
N GLN A 200 7.50 -7.71 29.36
CA GLN A 200 7.79 -8.23 28.00
C GLN A 200 6.89 -7.66 26.89
N GLU A 201 7.39 -7.74 25.64
CA GLU A 201 6.76 -7.22 24.41
C GLU A 201 6.18 -8.32 23.49
N ASP A 202 5.37 -7.91 22.51
CA ASP A 202 4.82 -8.72 21.41
C ASP A 202 5.24 -8.13 20.05
N ASP A 203 5.69 -8.96 19.12
CA ASP A 203 6.69 -8.60 18.08
C ASP A 203 6.09 -8.18 16.72
N THR A 204 5.12 -7.26 16.73
CA THR A 204 4.35 -6.87 15.51
C THR A 204 4.33 -5.37 15.20
N LYS A 205 5.22 -4.57 15.81
CA LYS A 205 5.19 -3.10 15.70
C LYS A 205 5.94 -2.57 14.45
N ILE A 206 5.19 -1.95 13.54
CA ILE A 206 5.69 -1.34 12.29
C ILE A 206 6.32 0.03 12.59
N ASP A 207 7.48 0.31 11.98
CA ASP A 207 8.17 1.60 12.03
C ASP A 207 7.98 2.36 10.71
N TYR A 208 7.44 3.58 10.80
CA TYR A 208 7.16 4.44 9.64
C TYR A 208 8.32 5.42 9.32
N THR A 209 9.45 5.34 10.02
CA THR A 209 10.57 6.29 9.90
C THR A 209 11.72 5.84 8.98
N ALA A 210 11.66 4.62 8.43
CA ALA A 210 12.82 3.96 7.81
C ALA A 210 13.19 4.41 6.37
N SER A 211 12.35 5.17 5.66
CA SER A 211 12.56 5.47 4.23
C SER A 211 13.65 6.54 3.99
N LYS A 212 14.75 6.16 3.33
CA LYS A 212 15.92 7.03 3.04
C LYS A 212 15.61 8.25 2.16
N GLU A 213 14.55 8.19 1.37
CA GLU A 213 14.14 9.19 0.38
C GLU A 213 13.76 10.54 1.02
N LEU A 214 13.39 10.56 2.30
CA LEU A 214 12.97 11.75 3.04
C LEU A 214 14.12 12.60 3.61
N LYS A 215 15.38 12.29 3.32
CA LYS A 215 16.55 12.95 3.94
C LYS A 215 16.79 14.43 3.55
N ASN A 216 16.04 14.99 2.60
CA ASN A 216 16.29 16.33 2.04
C ASN A 216 15.46 17.48 2.67
N LEU A 217 14.80 17.29 3.81
CA LEU A 217 14.21 18.36 4.62
C LEU A 217 14.69 18.26 6.08
N GLN A 218 15.16 19.38 6.66
CA GLN A 218 15.98 19.37 7.88
C GLN A 218 15.24 19.47 9.23
N PHE A 219 15.89 18.91 10.27
CA PHE A 219 15.48 18.83 11.68
C PHE A 219 16.14 19.91 12.58
N PHE A 220 15.57 20.15 13.77
CA PHE A 220 16.16 20.61 15.06
C PHE A 220 15.16 20.19 16.18
N GLY A 221 15.37 20.10 17.52
CA GLY A 221 16.39 20.54 18.52
C GLY A 221 16.00 21.82 19.33
N ALA A 222 15.56 21.85 20.61
CA ALA A 222 15.51 20.86 21.71
C ALA A 222 14.54 21.23 22.90
N GLY A 223 13.90 20.25 23.58
CA GLY A 223 13.20 20.33 24.91
C GLY A 223 14.06 19.87 26.13
N PRO A 224 13.56 19.36 27.31
CA PRO A 224 12.17 18.92 27.68
C PRO A 224 11.66 19.09 29.18
N LYS A 225 10.41 18.63 29.46
CA LYS A 225 9.83 17.97 30.70
C LYS A 225 9.39 18.70 32.01
N THR A 226 8.24 18.20 32.53
CA THR A 226 7.70 18.18 33.94
C THR A 226 7.27 19.51 34.60
N VAL A 227 6.38 19.58 35.61
CA VAL A 227 5.87 18.61 36.63
C VAL A 227 4.32 18.66 36.76
N VAL A 228 3.69 17.61 37.31
CA VAL A 228 2.31 17.62 37.85
C VAL A 228 2.32 17.25 39.35
N PRO A 229 1.83 18.11 40.25
CA PRO A 229 1.34 17.72 41.58
C PRO A 229 -0.16 17.38 41.54
N ILE A 230 -0.59 16.46 42.41
CA ILE A 230 -2.00 16.04 42.55
C ILE A 230 -2.63 16.78 43.73
N GLY A 231 -3.90 17.18 43.59
CA GLY A 231 -4.74 17.71 44.67
C GLY A 231 -6.21 17.55 44.32
N GLU A 232 -6.93 16.73 45.09
CA GLU A 232 -8.35 16.45 44.89
C GLU A 232 -9.23 17.54 45.50
N ILE A 233 -10.43 17.77 44.94
CA ILE A 233 -11.69 18.14 45.64
C ILE A 233 -12.84 18.14 44.62
N ALA A 234 -14.08 17.98 45.08
CA ALA A 234 -15.25 17.74 44.25
C ALA A 234 -15.92 19.01 43.65
N VAL A 235 -16.76 18.74 42.64
CA VAL A 235 -17.82 19.56 42.01
C VAL A 235 -18.58 20.41 43.06
N PRO A 236 -18.84 21.73 42.85
CA PRO A 236 -19.85 22.17 41.89
C PRO A 236 -19.60 23.49 41.11
N ALA A 237 -20.54 23.76 40.19
CA ALA A 237 -20.47 24.77 39.14
C ALA A 237 -20.64 26.24 39.59
N LYS A 238 -19.99 27.14 38.83
CA LYS A 238 -20.66 28.30 38.18
C LYS A 238 -19.81 28.89 37.05
N ALA A 239 -20.44 29.70 36.19
CA ALA A 239 -19.85 30.20 34.95
C ALA A 239 -19.02 31.48 35.13
N LYS A 240 -18.14 31.75 34.16
CA LYS A 240 -17.84 33.09 33.65
C LYS A 240 -17.76 33.04 32.13
N GLN A 241 -18.50 33.95 31.47
CA GLN A 241 -18.35 34.24 30.05
C GLN A 241 -17.17 35.22 29.88
N GLU A 242 -16.53 35.21 28.70
CA GLU A 242 -16.19 36.43 27.93
C GLU A 242 -15.53 36.07 26.58
N ASN A 243 -16.37 35.64 25.62
CA ASN A 243 -16.25 36.05 24.22
C ASN A 243 -17.61 35.80 23.52
N SER A 244 -18.38 36.86 23.26
CA SER A 244 -19.74 36.77 22.74
C SER A 244 -19.79 36.63 21.22
N GLY A 245 -19.27 35.52 20.70
CA GLY A 245 -19.64 35.01 19.38
C GLY A 245 -20.90 34.16 19.51
N GLU A 246 -21.98 34.53 18.82
CA GLU A 246 -23.21 33.74 18.84
C GLU A 246 -22.99 32.37 18.20
N TYR A 247 -23.25 31.29 18.94
CA TYR A 247 -23.13 29.92 18.45
C TYR A 247 -24.34 29.54 17.58
N LEU A 248 -24.52 30.21 16.44
CA LEU A 248 -25.65 29.99 15.54
C LEU A 248 -25.55 28.65 14.80
N CYS A 249 -26.65 27.92 14.71
CA CYS A 249 -26.72 26.68 13.93
C CYS A 249 -26.70 26.99 12.42
N ARG A 250 -25.73 26.45 11.67
CA ARG A 250 -25.53 26.66 10.21
C ARG A 250 -26.60 26.06 9.27
N VAL A 251 -27.86 25.99 9.70
CA VAL A 251 -29.00 25.41 8.96
C VAL A 251 -30.29 26.20 9.19
N CYS A 252 -30.46 26.75 10.40
CA CYS A 252 -31.60 27.60 10.76
C CYS A 252 -31.18 28.99 11.25
N ASP A 253 -29.87 29.24 11.37
CA ASP A 253 -29.22 30.46 11.84
C ASP A 253 -29.67 30.94 13.24
N MET A 254 -30.24 30.03 14.04
CA MET A 254 -30.63 30.25 15.43
C MET A 254 -29.61 29.69 16.42
N GLY A 255 -29.35 30.42 17.51
CA GLY A 255 -28.59 29.96 18.68
C GLY A 255 -29.46 29.39 19.82
N ASN A 256 -30.75 29.13 19.57
CA ASN A 256 -31.68 28.59 20.57
C ASN A 256 -31.38 27.12 20.92
N ASN A 257 -32.11 26.55 21.89
CA ASN A 257 -32.04 25.11 22.24
C ASN A 257 -30.61 24.59 22.49
N GLU A 258 -29.80 25.33 23.25
CA GLU A 258 -28.37 25.07 23.52
C GLU A 258 -28.06 23.61 23.93
N ALA A 259 -28.95 22.97 24.69
CA ALA A 259 -28.82 21.57 25.11
C ALA A 259 -28.80 20.55 23.95
N PHE A 260 -29.18 20.96 22.74
CA PHE A 260 -29.14 20.17 21.51
C PHE A 260 -28.16 20.73 20.47
N LEU A 261 -27.39 21.77 20.81
CA LEU A 261 -26.44 22.43 19.92
C LEU A 261 -25.06 21.75 19.98
N LEU A 262 -24.58 21.28 18.84
CA LEU A 262 -23.29 20.59 18.70
C LEU A 262 -22.23 21.53 18.13
N ILE A 263 -21.12 21.69 18.85
CA ILE A 263 -19.93 22.42 18.40
C ILE A 263 -18.93 21.42 17.79
N CYS A 264 -18.37 21.74 16.62
CA CYS A 264 -17.42 20.86 15.94
C CYS A 264 -16.08 20.73 16.71
N SER A 265 -15.68 19.50 17.06
CA SER A 265 -14.41 19.19 17.76
C SER A 265 -13.12 19.37 16.93
N THR A 266 -13.17 20.11 15.83
CA THR A 266 -12.00 20.37 14.98
C THR A 266 -11.51 21.77 15.27
N SER A 267 -10.30 21.92 15.79
CA SER A 267 -9.80 23.18 16.38
C SER A 267 -9.81 24.39 15.43
N SER A 268 -9.82 24.17 14.12
CA SER A 268 -9.92 25.20 13.08
C SER A 268 -11.36 25.44 12.57
N CYS A 269 -12.38 24.91 13.24
CA CYS A 269 -13.76 24.92 12.75
C CYS A 269 -14.78 25.21 13.87
N GLN A 270 -15.25 26.45 13.92
CA GLN A 270 -16.28 26.94 14.87
C GLN A 270 -17.72 26.59 14.41
N ALA A 271 -17.91 25.50 13.69
CA ALA A 271 -19.21 25.17 13.09
C ALA A 271 -20.18 24.55 14.12
N CYS A 272 -21.35 25.17 14.26
CA CYS A 272 -22.41 24.75 15.19
C CYS A 272 -23.64 24.23 14.45
N TYR A 273 -24.27 23.18 14.97
CA TYR A 273 -25.46 22.53 14.40
C TYR A 273 -26.37 21.97 15.50
N HIS A 274 -27.69 22.16 15.44
CA HIS A 274 -28.62 21.38 16.27
C HIS A 274 -28.64 19.91 15.85
N THR A 275 -28.81 18.99 16.81
CA THR A 275 -28.97 17.56 16.54
C THR A 275 -30.07 17.28 15.50
N TYR A 276 -31.19 18.00 15.57
CA TYR A 276 -32.34 17.88 14.66
C TYR A 276 -32.16 18.58 13.31
N CYS A 277 -31.23 19.54 13.19
CA CYS A 277 -30.92 20.24 11.93
C CYS A 277 -29.95 19.46 11.03
N LEU A 278 -29.34 18.38 11.54
CA LEU A 278 -28.48 17.51 10.75
C LEU A 278 -29.30 16.63 9.80
N THR A 279 -28.69 16.21 8.69
CA THR A 279 -29.27 15.24 7.75
C THR A 279 -28.36 14.00 7.67
N PRO A 280 -28.79 12.82 8.18
CA PRO A 280 -29.99 12.59 8.97
C PRO A 280 -29.91 13.23 10.38
N PRO A 281 -31.06 13.52 11.02
CA PRO A 281 -31.10 13.98 12.41
C PRO A 281 -30.44 13.02 13.39
N LEU A 282 -29.83 13.57 14.44
CA LEU A 282 -29.32 12.82 15.59
C LEU A 282 -30.38 12.79 16.70
N ALA A 283 -30.57 11.63 17.34
CA ALA A 283 -31.54 11.44 18.42
C ALA A 283 -31.16 12.14 19.74
N GLY A 284 -29.94 12.66 19.84
CA GLY A 284 -29.41 13.34 21.03
C GLY A 284 -27.94 13.74 20.84
N VAL A 285 -27.36 14.37 21.86
CA VAL A 285 -25.94 14.76 21.86
C VAL A 285 -25.06 13.50 21.94
N PRO A 286 -24.10 13.29 21.02
CA PRO A 286 -23.26 12.11 21.01
C PRO A 286 -22.19 12.11 22.12
N HIS A 287 -21.94 10.95 22.73
CA HIS A 287 -20.90 10.74 23.76
C HIS A 287 -19.46 10.64 23.19
N TYR A 288 -19.19 11.18 22.00
CA TYR A 288 -17.90 11.14 21.33
C TYR A 288 -17.54 12.50 20.72
N GLN A 289 -16.28 12.67 20.31
CA GLN A 289 -15.79 13.91 19.68
C GLN A 289 -16.44 14.15 18.30
N TRP A 290 -17.63 14.75 18.31
CA TRP A 290 -18.42 15.03 17.11
C TRP A 290 -17.72 16.01 16.17
N LYS A 291 -17.89 15.82 14.86
CA LYS A 291 -17.39 16.72 13.83
C LYS A 291 -18.50 17.07 12.86
N CYS A 292 -18.55 18.33 12.44
CA CYS A 292 -19.55 18.79 11.48
C CYS A 292 -19.41 18.06 10.12
N PRO A 293 -20.48 18.00 9.30
CA PRO A 293 -20.47 17.31 8.02
C PRO A 293 -19.31 17.74 7.12
N GLU A 294 -18.94 19.02 7.13
CA GLU A 294 -17.84 19.55 6.33
C GLU A 294 -16.47 19.00 6.76
N CYS A 295 -16.20 18.93 8.06
CA CYS A 295 -14.98 18.32 8.57
C CYS A 295 -14.94 16.81 8.30
N VAL A 296 -16.07 16.11 8.43
CA VAL A 296 -16.15 14.68 8.12
C VAL A 296 -15.87 14.44 6.63
N ARG A 297 -16.50 15.21 5.72
CA ARG A 297 -16.24 15.13 4.28
C ARG A 297 -14.80 15.48 3.94
N THR A 298 -14.26 16.56 4.50
CA THR A 298 -12.86 17.00 4.30
C THR A 298 -11.84 15.97 4.78
N ILE A 299 -12.17 15.17 5.79
CA ILE A 299 -11.31 14.07 6.25
C ILE A 299 -11.45 12.86 5.32
N CYS A 300 -12.67 12.38 5.05
CA CYS A 300 -12.91 11.18 4.23
C CYS A 300 -12.65 11.36 2.71
N SER A 301 -12.60 12.61 2.21
CA SER A 301 -12.31 12.91 0.81
C SER A 301 -10.82 13.13 0.52
N ARG A 302 -9.97 13.13 1.54
CA ARG A 302 -8.51 13.06 1.31
C ARG A 302 -8.18 11.72 0.65
N PRO A 303 -7.21 11.67 -0.28
CA PRO A 303 -6.60 10.38 -0.61
C PRO A 303 -5.97 9.81 0.66
N MET A 304 -5.94 8.48 0.80
CA MET A 304 -5.00 7.87 1.74
C MET A 304 -3.56 8.26 1.36
N ASP A 305 -2.68 8.34 2.35
CA ASP A 305 -1.28 8.74 2.15
C ASP A 305 -0.59 7.86 1.10
N SER A 306 0.35 8.43 0.35
CA SER A 306 0.81 7.89 -0.93
C SER A 306 1.33 6.45 -0.83
N PHE A 307 0.63 5.52 -1.50
CA PHE A 307 0.88 4.09 -1.43
C PHE A 307 2.31 3.70 -1.86
N GLY A 308 3.09 3.25 -0.89
CA GLY A 308 4.25 2.39 -1.08
C GLY A 308 4.18 1.23 -0.08
N PHE A 309 4.75 0.08 -0.41
CA PHE A 309 4.86 -1.03 0.54
C PHE A 309 5.75 -0.58 1.72
N PRO A 310 5.25 -0.56 2.97
CA PRO A 310 5.97 0.03 4.09
C PRO A 310 7.28 -0.71 4.33
N GLN A 311 8.35 0.02 4.62
CA GLN A 311 9.62 -0.61 4.99
C GLN A 311 9.47 -1.35 6.33
N SER A 312 10.12 -2.49 6.44
CA SER A 312 10.21 -3.25 7.70
C SER A 312 11.02 -2.45 8.73
N SER A 313 10.66 -2.58 10.02
CA SER A 313 11.45 -1.98 11.11
C SER A 313 12.79 -2.69 11.35
N LYS A 314 13.01 -3.84 10.68
CA LYS A 314 14.18 -4.71 10.84
C LYS A 314 14.96 -4.76 9.52
N SER A 315 16.28 -4.65 9.62
CA SER A 315 17.20 -4.84 8.49
C SER A 315 17.90 -6.19 8.60
N TYR A 316 17.90 -6.94 7.51
CA TYR A 316 18.41 -8.31 7.43
C TYR A 316 19.65 -8.39 6.54
N THR A 317 20.52 -9.36 6.82
CA THR A 317 21.49 -9.84 5.82
C THR A 317 20.80 -10.71 4.78
N LEU A 318 21.45 -10.96 3.64
CA LEU A 318 20.90 -11.88 2.64
C LEU A 318 20.79 -13.32 3.20
N TYR A 319 21.73 -13.72 4.06
CA TYR A 319 21.69 -15.00 4.77
C TYR A 319 20.54 -15.08 5.80
N GLU A 320 20.39 -14.06 6.66
CA GLU A 320 19.28 -13.97 7.63
C GLU A 320 17.91 -13.99 6.94
N PHE A 321 17.81 -13.31 5.79
CA PHE A 321 16.58 -13.25 4.99
C PHE A 321 16.28 -14.59 4.28
N GLY A 322 17.31 -15.29 3.78
CA GLY A 322 17.16 -16.62 3.18
C GLY A 322 16.53 -17.63 4.14
N ILE A 323 17.08 -17.74 5.36
CA ILE A 323 16.53 -18.60 6.43
C ILE A 323 15.05 -18.28 6.70
N ARG A 324 14.69 -16.99 6.73
CA ARG A 324 13.31 -16.53 6.96
C ARG A 324 12.38 -16.89 5.80
N ALA A 325 12.84 -16.77 4.56
CA ALA A 325 12.07 -17.12 3.36
C ALA A 325 11.84 -18.64 3.25
N ASP A 326 12.88 -19.44 3.51
CA ASP A 326 12.79 -20.91 3.53
C ASP A 326 11.88 -21.40 4.65
N ALA A 327 12.00 -20.85 5.87
CA ALA A 327 11.11 -21.18 6.98
C ALA A 327 9.65 -20.80 6.70
N PHE A 328 9.41 -19.67 6.00
CA PHE A 328 8.07 -19.30 5.54
C PHE A 328 7.53 -20.31 4.52
N LYS A 329 8.29 -20.59 3.44
CA LYS A 329 7.84 -21.51 2.38
C LYS A 329 7.60 -22.92 2.93
N ALA A 330 8.49 -23.40 3.80
CA ALA A 330 8.35 -24.70 4.43
C ALA A 330 7.12 -24.79 5.34
N LYS A 331 6.85 -23.75 6.14
CA LYS A 331 5.64 -23.68 7.00
C LYS A 331 4.35 -23.60 6.18
N TYR A 332 4.36 -22.85 5.08
CA TYR A 332 3.18 -22.64 4.24
C TYR A 332 2.79 -23.91 3.47
N PHE A 333 3.72 -24.47 2.68
CA PHE A 333 3.48 -25.67 1.87
C PHE A 333 3.66 -27.00 2.64
N ARG A 334 4.06 -26.95 3.92
CA ARG A 334 4.31 -28.10 4.81
C ARG A 334 5.31 -29.13 4.24
N ARG A 335 6.28 -28.63 3.47
CA ARG A 335 7.24 -29.39 2.64
C ARG A 335 8.62 -28.76 2.72
N GLU A 336 9.65 -29.45 2.26
CA GLU A 336 10.98 -28.85 2.10
C GLU A 336 10.93 -27.79 0.95
N PRO A 337 11.59 -26.61 1.09
CA PRO A 337 11.41 -25.48 0.18
C PRO A 337 11.71 -25.75 -1.30
N SER A 338 12.73 -26.54 -1.64
CA SER A 338 13.09 -26.84 -3.04
C SER A 338 12.16 -27.87 -3.70
N SER A 339 11.52 -28.73 -2.90
CA SER A 339 10.58 -29.77 -3.36
C SER A 339 9.21 -29.25 -3.83
N VAL A 340 8.89 -27.97 -3.62
CA VAL A 340 7.60 -27.37 -3.99
C VAL A 340 7.64 -26.87 -5.46
N PRO A 341 6.86 -27.45 -6.39
CA PRO A 341 6.86 -27.07 -7.80
C PRO A 341 6.47 -25.61 -8.04
N CYS A 342 7.06 -24.98 -9.06
CA CYS A 342 6.74 -23.61 -9.43
C CYS A 342 5.26 -23.41 -9.79
N SER A 343 4.62 -24.39 -10.43
CA SER A 343 3.18 -24.36 -10.77
C SER A 343 2.26 -24.40 -9.54
N GLU A 344 2.68 -25.05 -8.46
CA GLU A 344 1.96 -25.08 -7.18
C GLU A 344 2.02 -23.70 -6.50
N VAL A 345 3.21 -23.08 -6.51
CA VAL A 345 3.41 -21.71 -6.01
C VAL A 345 2.67 -20.68 -6.86
N GLU A 346 2.66 -20.84 -8.18
CA GLU A 346 1.97 -19.94 -9.11
C GLU A 346 0.44 -20.01 -8.94
N GLN A 347 -0.15 -21.21 -8.95
CA GLN A 347 -1.59 -21.37 -8.73
C GLN A 347 -2.02 -20.78 -7.39
N GLU A 348 -1.23 -21.00 -6.34
CA GLU A 348 -1.54 -20.55 -4.99
C GLU A 348 -1.39 -19.03 -4.82
N PHE A 349 -0.36 -18.42 -5.44
CA PHE A 349 -0.24 -16.96 -5.52
C PHE A 349 -1.49 -16.32 -6.13
N TRP A 350 -1.97 -16.86 -7.26
CA TRP A 350 -3.19 -16.34 -7.90
C TRP A 350 -4.47 -16.62 -7.09
N ARG A 351 -4.53 -17.73 -6.34
CA ARG A 351 -5.64 -18.03 -5.42
C ARG A 351 -5.74 -16.99 -4.32
N ILE A 352 -4.63 -16.68 -3.65
CA ILE A 352 -4.55 -15.66 -2.59
C ILE A 352 -5.05 -14.29 -3.10
N LEU A 353 -4.68 -13.92 -4.34
CA LEU A 353 -5.10 -12.67 -4.97
C LEU A 353 -6.59 -12.59 -5.34
N GLN A 354 -7.33 -13.70 -5.35
CA GLN A 354 -8.72 -13.74 -5.86
C GLN A 354 -9.75 -14.17 -4.81
N GLU A 355 -9.39 -15.04 -3.87
CA GLU A 355 -10.33 -15.55 -2.86
C GLU A 355 -10.41 -14.65 -1.61
N TYR A 356 -9.38 -13.85 -1.32
CA TYR A 356 -9.31 -12.92 -0.18
C TYR A 356 -9.58 -13.55 1.21
N THR A 357 -9.44 -14.87 1.33
CA THR A 357 -9.75 -15.63 2.56
C THR A 357 -8.70 -15.49 3.67
N GLU A 358 -7.47 -15.07 3.33
CA GLU A 358 -6.30 -15.12 4.21
C GLU A 358 -5.45 -13.84 4.09
N ASP A 359 -5.02 -13.27 5.22
CA ASP A 359 -4.03 -12.17 5.26
C ASP A 359 -2.62 -12.72 5.08
N VAL A 360 -2.25 -13.00 3.82
CA VAL A 360 -0.90 -13.43 3.47
C VAL A 360 0.00 -12.21 3.26
N VAL A 361 0.99 -12.06 4.13
CA VAL A 361 1.99 -10.99 4.11
C VAL A 361 3.37 -11.59 3.86
N VAL A 362 4.10 -11.01 2.91
CA VAL A 362 5.48 -11.36 2.58
C VAL A 362 6.39 -10.14 2.74
N GLU A 363 7.70 -10.34 2.73
CA GLU A 363 8.71 -9.28 2.71
C GLU A 363 9.54 -9.41 1.42
N TYR A 364 10.01 -8.30 0.86
CA TYR A 364 10.86 -8.32 -0.35
C TYR A 364 11.90 -7.20 -0.36
N GLY A 365 13.09 -7.48 -0.90
CA GLY A 365 14.13 -6.48 -1.13
C GLY A 365 13.94 -5.80 -2.49
N ALA A 366 13.92 -4.46 -2.50
CA ALA A 366 13.84 -3.64 -3.72
C ALA A 366 14.60 -2.33 -3.54
N ASP A 367 14.86 -1.64 -4.65
CA ASP A 367 15.63 -0.38 -4.73
C ASP A 367 17.03 -0.46 -4.06
N VAL A 368 17.60 -1.67 -4.11
CA VAL A 368 18.99 -1.95 -3.71
C VAL A 368 19.91 -1.57 -4.87
N HIS A 369 20.55 -0.40 -4.78
CA HIS A 369 21.47 0.06 -5.81
C HIS A 369 22.85 -0.58 -5.69
N ALA A 370 23.39 -1.06 -6.82
CA ALA A 370 24.73 -1.64 -6.91
C ALA A 370 25.87 -0.64 -6.62
N SER A 371 25.59 0.67 -6.72
CA SER A 371 26.46 1.76 -6.24
C SER A 371 26.70 1.72 -4.73
N ASP A 372 25.68 1.32 -3.98
CA ASP A 372 25.62 1.45 -2.52
C ASP A 372 26.05 0.16 -1.82
N GLN A 373 25.79 -1.00 -2.44
CA GLN A 373 25.94 -2.33 -1.86
C GLN A 373 26.87 -3.26 -2.66
N GLY A 374 27.44 -2.78 -3.77
CA GLY A 374 28.19 -3.59 -4.72
C GLY A 374 27.31 -4.31 -5.74
N SER A 375 27.92 -4.74 -6.84
CA SER A 375 27.22 -5.52 -7.88
C SER A 375 27.31 -7.02 -7.57
N GLY A 376 26.25 -7.77 -7.86
CA GLY A 376 26.26 -9.24 -7.77
C GLY A 376 27.18 -9.89 -8.80
N PHE A 377 27.45 -9.20 -9.91
CA PHE A 377 28.53 -9.54 -10.83
C PHE A 377 29.87 -9.00 -10.31
N PRO A 378 31.00 -9.68 -10.54
CA PRO A 378 32.32 -9.11 -10.29
C PRO A 378 32.54 -7.82 -11.09
N THR A 379 33.30 -6.89 -10.51
CA THR A 379 33.83 -5.70 -11.18
C THR A 379 35.31 -5.56 -10.86
N GLU A 380 36.07 -4.88 -11.71
CA GLU A 380 37.50 -4.62 -11.46
C GLU A 380 37.72 -3.82 -10.17
N ILE A 381 36.77 -2.94 -9.82
CA ILE A 381 36.78 -2.16 -8.58
C ILE A 381 36.63 -3.09 -7.36
N GLN A 382 35.71 -4.07 -7.38
CA GLN A 382 35.61 -5.08 -6.32
C GLN A 382 36.88 -5.96 -6.27
N LEU A 383 37.43 -6.37 -7.42
CA LEU A 383 38.65 -7.19 -7.47
C LEU A 383 39.88 -6.49 -6.89
N ALA A 384 39.96 -5.17 -7.03
CA ALA A 384 41.03 -4.35 -6.46
C ALA A 384 40.79 -3.97 -4.98
N ARG A 385 39.54 -3.70 -4.56
CA ARG A 385 39.21 -3.11 -3.24
C ARG A 385 38.63 -4.09 -2.21
N ALA A 386 38.16 -5.26 -2.63
CA ALA A 386 37.53 -6.27 -1.76
C ALA A 386 38.20 -7.65 -1.91
N PRO A 387 39.51 -7.78 -1.57
CA PRO A 387 40.25 -9.04 -1.74
C PRO A 387 39.73 -10.22 -0.91
N HIS A 388 38.87 -9.96 0.09
CA HIS A 388 38.19 -11.00 0.87
C HIS A 388 37.13 -11.77 0.07
N LEU A 389 36.56 -11.17 -0.99
CA LEU A 389 35.60 -11.84 -1.88
C LEU A 389 36.27 -12.84 -2.84
N PHE A 390 37.55 -12.63 -3.13
CA PHE A 390 38.32 -13.39 -4.12
C PHE A 390 39.70 -13.72 -3.55
N THR A 391 39.73 -14.60 -2.55
CA THR A 391 40.93 -14.80 -1.72
C THR A 391 42.10 -15.36 -2.52
N SER A 392 41.87 -16.33 -3.42
CA SER A 392 42.94 -16.92 -4.24
C SER A 392 43.23 -16.13 -5.52
N ALA A 393 44.46 -16.27 -6.05
CA ALA A 393 44.84 -15.67 -7.32
C ALA A 393 44.09 -16.29 -8.52
N GLU A 394 43.69 -17.56 -8.41
CA GLU A 394 42.85 -18.25 -9.41
C GLU A 394 41.44 -17.64 -9.44
N GLN A 395 40.82 -17.48 -8.26
CA GLN A 395 39.49 -16.83 -8.15
C GLN A 395 39.50 -15.42 -8.71
N ARG A 396 40.56 -14.63 -8.46
CA ARG A 396 40.72 -13.29 -9.04
C ARG A 396 40.85 -13.32 -10.56
N ARG A 397 41.65 -14.23 -11.14
CA ARG A 397 41.77 -14.39 -12.60
C ARG A 397 40.45 -14.84 -13.23
N GLN A 398 39.76 -15.82 -12.64
CA GLN A 398 38.47 -16.29 -13.14
C GLN A 398 37.38 -15.20 -13.05
N ALA A 399 37.31 -14.48 -11.93
CA ALA A 399 36.36 -13.39 -11.73
C ALA A 399 36.63 -12.19 -12.66
N LEU A 400 37.89 -11.93 -13.04
CA LEU A 400 38.23 -10.87 -13.99
C LEU A 400 37.61 -11.10 -15.38
N VAL A 401 37.59 -12.35 -15.86
CA VAL A 401 36.92 -12.71 -17.14
C VAL A 401 35.43 -12.34 -17.11
N TYR A 402 34.77 -12.53 -15.97
CA TYR A 402 33.36 -12.13 -15.78
C TYR A 402 33.21 -10.62 -15.54
N ALA A 403 34.17 -9.96 -14.90
CA ALA A 403 34.19 -8.50 -14.74
C ALA A 403 34.33 -7.76 -16.08
N GLN A 404 35.08 -8.32 -17.04
CA GLN A 404 35.32 -7.75 -18.36
C GLN A 404 34.32 -8.21 -19.43
N SER A 405 33.50 -9.22 -19.16
CA SER A 405 32.50 -9.73 -20.11
C SER A 405 31.47 -8.65 -20.50
N PRO A 406 31.08 -8.52 -21.78
CA PRO A 406 30.06 -7.55 -22.19
C PRO A 406 28.64 -7.93 -21.72
N TRP A 407 28.43 -9.20 -21.34
CA TRP A 407 27.19 -9.67 -20.68
C TRP A 407 27.11 -9.29 -19.19
N ASN A 408 28.16 -8.74 -18.61
CA ASN A 408 28.13 -8.18 -17.27
C ASN A 408 27.24 -6.92 -17.29
N LEU A 409 26.21 -6.87 -16.43
CA LEU A 409 25.21 -5.80 -16.45
C LEU A 409 25.78 -4.42 -16.08
N ASN A 410 26.97 -4.34 -15.47
CA ASN A 410 27.68 -3.08 -15.26
C ASN A 410 28.28 -2.53 -16.58
N ASN A 411 28.62 -3.41 -17.53
CA ASN A 411 29.31 -3.08 -18.79
C ASN A 411 28.33 -2.83 -19.94
N LEU A 412 27.21 -3.55 -19.99
CA LEU A 412 26.23 -3.50 -21.07
C LEU A 412 25.74 -2.07 -21.44
N PRO A 413 25.49 -1.14 -20.49
CA PRO A 413 25.09 0.24 -20.81
C PRO A 413 26.20 1.12 -21.42
N ILE A 414 27.46 0.68 -21.30
CA ILE A 414 28.66 1.35 -21.82
C ILE A 414 29.03 0.75 -23.18
N TYR A 415 28.96 -0.59 -23.30
CA TYR A 415 29.26 -1.34 -24.52
C TYR A 415 28.50 -0.80 -25.74
N GLY A 416 27.19 -0.53 -25.58
CA GLY A 416 26.35 0.04 -26.64
C GLY A 416 26.65 1.49 -27.02
N LYS A 417 27.48 2.22 -26.25
CA LYS A 417 27.98 3.56 -26.60
C LYS A 417 29.32 3.49 -27.32
N SER A 418 30.18 2.52 -26.99
CA SER A 418 31.43 2.26 -27.72
C SER A 418 31.22 1.71 -29.13
N THR A 419 30.01 1.21 -29.45
CA THR A 419 29.67 0.65 -30.78
C THR A 419 28.72 1.54 -31.60
N SER A 420 28.26 2.69 -31.09
CA SER A 420 27.21 3.50 -31.74
C SER A 420 27.71 4.53 -32.76
N GLU A 421 29.02 4.80 -32.80
CA GLU A 421 29.68 5.66 -33.79
C GLU A 421 30.87 4.86 -34.37
N PRO A 422 31.14 4.86 -35.70
CA PRO A 422 30.91 6.00 -36.60
C PRO A 422 30.37 5.61 -38.01
N ASN A 423 29.40 4.69 -38.14
CA ASN A 423 29.00 4.21 -39.49
C ASN A 423 27.55 3.73 -39.68
N ARG A 424 26.55 4.50 -39.20
CA ARG A 424 25.14 4.31 -39.60
C ARG A 424 24.79 5.30 -40.72
N PRO A 425 24.48 4.87 -41.96
CA PRO A 425 23.97 5.77 -42.99
C PRO A 425 22.58 6.32 -42.59
N PRO A 426 22.20 7.51 -43.08
CA PRO A 426 20.86 8.06 -42.82
C PRO A 426 19.77 7.15 -43.40
N PRO A 427 18.54 7.17 -42.84
CA PRO A 427 17.41 6.49 -43.45
C PRO A 427 17.12 7.08 -44.85
N PRO A 428 16.57 6.28 -45.78
CA PRO A 428 16.11 6.79 -47.08
C PRO A 428 14.98 7.81 -46.91
N PRO A 429 14.78 8.71 -47.89
CA PRO A 429 13.78 9.77 -47.84
C PRO A 429 12.33 9.26 -47.91
#